data_AF-A0A2M7MGZ7-F1
#
_entry.id   AF-A0A2M7MGZ7-F1
#
_cell.length_a   1.000
_cell.length_b   1.000
_cell.length_c   1.000
_cell.angle_alpha   90.00
_cell.angle_beta   90.00
_cell.angle_gamma   90.00
#
_symmetry.space_group_name_H-M   'P 1'
#
loop_
_entity.id
_entity.type
_entity.pdbx_description
1 polymer ?
#
loop_
_entity_poly.entity_id
_entity_poly.type
_entity_poly.pdbx_seq_one_letter_code
_entity_poly.pdbx_strand_id
1 'polypeptide(L)'
;MKVKRAWLDHIVKNKDRYTKYHETWDNWLADRKQEIGQQELFDKFGIRKTADFRQALIDHKIKKAEKWLKYIEDNIEDNKDLFPRYSESWFQDRYSELKQAQK
;
A
#
# COMPACT_ATOMS: atom_id res chain seq x y z
N MET A 1 -12.55 -4.40 0.69
CA MET A 1 -11.38 -4.32 1.59
C MET A 1 -11.47 -5.16 2.87
N LYS A 2 -12.44 -4.92 3.77
CA LYS A 2 -12.55 -5.67 5.06
C LYS A 2 -12.58 -7.21 4.91
N VAL A 3 -13.26 -7.73 3.89
CA VAL A 3 -13.34 -9.18 3.63
C VAL A 3 -12.00 -9.80 3.24
N LYS A 4 -11.18 -9.12 2.41
CA LYS A 4 -9.87 -9.64 1.99
C LYS A 4 -8.87 -9.69 3.16
N ARG A 5 -8.86 -8.65 4.00
CA ARG A 5 -8.06 -8.61 5.24
C ARG A 5 -8.47 -9.72 6.21
N ALA A 6 -9.77 -9.83 6.51
CA ALA A 6 -10.28 -10.86 7.40
C ALA A 6 -9.98 -12.30 6.91
N TRP A 7 -10.02 -12.50 5.59
CA TRP A 7 -9.65 -13.78 4.98
C TRP A 7 -8.15 -14.08 5.10
N LEU A 8 -7.29 -13.08 4.87
CA LEU A 8 -5.86 -13.23 5.09
C LEU A 8 -5.55 -13.55 6.56
N ASP A 9 -6.18 -12.85 7.50
CA ASP A 9 -6.04 -13.11 8.93
C ASP A 9 -6.48 -14.53 9.31
N HIS A 10 -7.57 -15.01 8.71
CA HIS A 10 -8.02 -16.38 8.89
C HIS A 10 -6.98 -17.39 8.41
N ILE A 11 -6.38 -17.18 7.24
CA ILE A 11 -5.33 -18.06 6.70
C ILE A 11 -4.10 -18.06 7.60
N VAL A 12 -3.66 -16.89 8.04
CA VAL A 12 -2.49 -16.75 8.94
C VAL A 12 -2.72 -17.47 10.27
N LYS A 13 -3.91 -17.30 10.88
CA LYS A 13 -4.29 -17.99 12.13
C LYS A 13 -4.39 -19.50 11.99
N ASN A 14 -4.63 -20.00 10.78
CA ASN A 14 -4.80 -21.42 10.48
C ASN A 14 -3.67 -21.94 9.58
N LYS A 15 -2.46 -21.37 9.67
CA LYS A 15 -1.31 -21.66 8.80
C LYS A 15 -1.10 -23.17 8.56
N ASP A 16 -1.23 -23.98 9.60
CA ASP A 16 -1.03 -25.44 9.53
C ASP A 16 -2.01 -26.16 8.60
N ARG A 17 -3.21 -25.58 8.40
CA ARG A 17 -4.23 -26.10 7.47
C ARG A 17 -3.97 -25.74 6.01
N TYR A 18 -3.05 -24.81 5.74
CA TYR A 18 -2.74 -24.30 4.40
C TYR A 18 -1.34 -24.71 3.95
N THR A 19 -1.08 -26.03 3.98
CA THR A 19 0.22 -26.65 3.68
C THR A 19 0.80 -26.29 2.31
N LYS A 20 -0.05 -26.02 1.31
CA LYS A 20 0.37 -25.62 -0.04
C LYS A 20 1.23 -24.36 -0.12
N TYR A 21 1.26 -23.53 0.93
CA TYR A 21 2.06 -22.32 0.98
C TYR A 21 3.23 -22.41 1.96
N HIS A 22 3.46 -23.56 2.61
CA HIS A 22 4.46 -23.65 3.69
C HIS A 22 5.87 -23.31 3.23
N GLU A 23 6.29 -23.84 2.09
CA GLU A 23 7.63 -23.61 1.53
C GLU A 23 7.85 -22.16 1.07
N THR A 24 6.78 -21.46 0.71
CA THR A 24 6.82 -20.08 0.18
C THR A 24 6.09 -19.10 1.08
N TRP A 25 5.90 -19.44 2.37
CA TRP A 25 4.93 -18.76 3.22
C TRP A 25 5.21 -17.26 3.34
N ASP A 26 6.47 -16.91 3.57
CA ASP A 26 6.86 -15.52 3.80
C ASP A 26 6.68 -14.67 2.54
N ASN A 27 7.08 -15.20 1.38
CA ASN A 27 6.88 -14.55 0.08
C ASN A 27 5.39 -14.41 -0.26
N TRP A 28 4.62 -15.49 -0.11
CA TRP A 28 3.18 -15.49 -0.36
C TRP A 28 2.44 -14.50 0.55
N LEU A 29 2.83 -14.46 1.83
CA LEU A 29 2.22 -13.56 2.80
C LEU A 29 2.56 -12.10 2.48
N ALA A 30 3.81 -11.80 2.11
CA ALA A 30 4.23 -10.48 1.66
C ALA A 30 3.45 -10.03 0.42
N ASP A 31 3.32 -10.89 -0.59
CA ASP A 31 2.58 -10.60 -1.82
C ASP A 31 1.10 -10.30 -1.53
N ARG A 32 0.44 -11.13 -0.70
CA ARG A 32 -0.98 -10.91 -0.35
C ARG A 32 -1.21 -9.65 0.46
N LYS A 33 -0.31 -9.35 1.39
CA LYS A 33 -0.35 -8.12 2.15
C LYS A 33 -0.23 -6.90 1.23
N GLN A 34 0.75 -6.91 0.32
CA GLN A 34 0.97 -5.85 -0.65
C GLN A 34 -0.21 -5.67 -1.60
N GLU A 35 -0.77 -6.74 -2.15
CA GLU A 35 -1.95 -6.67 -3.03
C GLU A 35 -3.16 -6.04 -2.33
N ILE A 36 -3.40 -6.41 -1.06
CA ILE A 36 -4.49 -5.85 -0.28
C ILE A 36 -4.25 -4.35 -0.05
N GLY A 37 -3.04 -3.95 0.34
CA GLY A 37 -2.68 -2.54 0.51
C GLY A 37 -2.85 -1.73 -0.79
N GLN A 38 -2.34 -2.25 -1.90
CA GLN A 38 -2.48 -1.61 -3.22
C GLN A 38 -3.95 -1.47 -3.65
N GLN A 39 -4.76 -2.50 -3.43
CA GLN A 39 -6.19 -2.44 -3.74
C GLN A 39 -6.90 -1.39 -2.89
N GLU A 40 -6.54 -1.25 -1.62
CA GLU A 40 -7.11 -0.21 -0.76
C GLU A 40 -6.84 1.19 -1.27
N LEU A 41 -5.58 1.43 -1.63
CA LEU A 41 -5.14 2.71 -2.15
C LEU A 41 -5.83 3.03 -3.48
N PHE A 42 -6.05 2.00 -4.31
CA PHE A 42 -6.84 2.15 -5.54
C PHE A 42 -8.30 2.47 -5.28
N ASP A 43 -8.95 1.73 -4.37
CA ASP A 43 -10.37 1.92 -4.07
C ASP A 43 -10.62 3.34 -3.52
N LYS A 44 -9.71 3.88 -2.71
CA LYS A 44 -9.83 5.21 -2.10
C LYS A 44 -9.38 6.35 -3.01
N PHE A 45 -8.27 6.15 -3.72
CA PHE A 45 -7.57 7.24 -4.39
C PHE A 45 -7.25 6.91 -5.84
N GLY A 46 -7.69 5.79 -6.43
CA GLY A 46 -7.34 5.40 -7.80
C GLY A 46 -5.83 5.35 -8.09
N ILE A 47 -4.99 5.24 -7.06
CA ILE A 47 -3.52 5.25 -7.13
C ILE A 47 -3.07 4.01 -6.34
N ARG A 48 -2.52 2.99 -7.01
CA ARG A 48 -2.11 1.72 -6.35
C ARG A 48 -0.70 1.80 -5.80
N LYS A 49 0.17 2.49 -6.54
CA LYS A 49 1.63 2.43 -6.38
C LYS A 49 2.27 3.75 -6.80
N THR A 50 3.57 3.87 -6.54
CA THR A 50 4.38 5.05 -6.86
C THR A 50 4.29 5.49 -8.32
N ALA A 51 4.21 4.54 -9.26
CA ALA A 51 4.09 4.88 -10.68
C ALA A 51 2.77 5.63 -10.96
N ASP A 52 1.66 5.15 -10.40
CA ASP A 52 0.34 5.80 -10.53
C ASP A 52 0.34 7.17 -9.84
N PHE A 53 1.07 7.31 -8.73
CA PHE A 53 1.23 8.58 -8.02
C PHE A 53 1.96 9.59 -8.91
N ARG A 54 3.08 9.21 -9.53
CA ARG A 54 3.81 10.07 -10.48
C ARG A 54 2.94 10.43 -11.68
N GLN A 55 2.18 9.48 -12.22
CA GLN A 55 1.23 9.77 -13.28
C GLN A 55 0.14 10.76 -12.82
N ALA A 56 -0.36 10.63 -11.60
CA ALA A 56 -1.31 11.59 -11.03
C ALA A 56 -0.71 13.00 -10.91
N LEU A 57 0.60 13.14 -10.63
CA LEU A 57 1.27 14.43 -10.66
C LEU A 57 1.33 15.02 -12.08
N ILE A 58 1.68 14.20 -13.08
CA ILE A 58 1.70 14.59 -14.51
C ILE A 58 0.31 15.02 -14.98
N ASP A 59 -0.73 14.30 -14.56
CA ASP A 59 -2.13 14.60 -14.88
C ASP A 59 -2.70 15.80 -14.07
N HIS A 60 -1.87 16.52 -13.31
CA HIS A 60 -2.26 17.61 -12.40
C HIS A 60 -3.32 17.22 -11.35
N LYS A 61 -3.41 15.94 -10.99
CA LYS A 61 -4.31 15.42 -9.92
C LYS A 61 -3.69 15.61 -8.53
N ILE A 62 -3.15 16.79 -8.25
CA ILE A 62 -2.32 17.09 -7.07
C ILE A 62 -3.03 16.76 -5.75
N LYS A 63 -4.27 17.24 -5.57
CA LYS A 63 -5.05 16.99 -4.33
C LYS A 63 -5.27 15.51 -4.06
N LYS A 64 -5.34 14.68 -5.13
CA LYS A 64 -5.55 13.24 -5.03
C LYS A 64 -4.26 12.53 -4.64
N ALA A 65 -3.13 12.96 -5.23
CA ALA A 65 -1.79 12.50 -4.87
C ALA A 65 -1.42 12.86 -3.43
N GLU A 66 -1.77 14.07 -2.97
CA GLU A 66 -1.53 14.53 -1.60
C GLU A 66 -2.30 13.69 -0.57
N LYS A 67 -3.61 13.50 -0.80
CA LYS A 67 -4.46 12.65 0.06
C LYS A 67 -3.96 11.21 0.11
N TRP A 68 -3.48 10.68 -1.01
CA TRP A 68 -2.90 9.34 -1.07
C TRP A 68 -1.64 9.23 -0.20
N LEU A 69 -0.72 10.18 -0.32
CA LEU A 69 0.54 10.17 0.42
C LEU A 69 0.31 10.30 1.93
N LYS A 70 -0.54 11.26 2.31
CA LYS A 70 -0.94 11.45 3.71
C LYS A 70 -1.66 10.24 4.28
N TYR A 71 -2.52 9.58 3.51
CA TYR A 71 -3.18 8.36 3.98
C TYR A 71 -2.19 7.27 4.33
N ILE A 72 -1.15 7.06 3.50
CA ILE A 72 -0.12 6.05 3.78
C ILE A 72 0.66 6.43 5.04
N GLU A 73 1.04 7.69 5.20
CA GLU A 73 1.73 8.20 6.39
C GLU A 73 0.90 7.99 7.66
N ASP A 74 -0.36 8.44 7.66
CA ASP A 74 -1.28 8.36 8.81
C ASP A 74 -1.60 6.91 9.19
N ASN A 75 -1.51 5.96 8.24
CA ASN A 75 -1.94 4.58 8.43
C ASN A 75 -0.78 3.58 8.43
N ILE A 76 0.47 4.02 8.40
CA ILE A 76 1.63 3.13 8.31
C ILE A 76 1.77 2.25 9.56
N GLU A 77 1.39 2.77 10.73
CA GLU A 77 1.41 2.05 12.01
C GLU A 77 0.31 0.98 12.09
N ASP A 78 -0.92 1.34 11.74
CA ASP A 78 -2.08 0.45 11.75
C ASP A 78 -2.05 -0.60 10.63
N ASN A 79 -1.19 -0.39 9.63
CA ASN A 79 -1.09 -1.23 8.44
C ASN A 79 0.35 -1.58 8.10
N LYS A 80 1.23 -1.67 9.11
CA LYS A 80 2.65 -2.07 8.96
C LYS A 80 2.83 -3.34 8.16
N ASP A 81 1.82 -4.20 8.22
CA ASP A 81 1.78 -5.45 7.49
C ASP A 81 1.38 -5.28 6.03
N LEU A 82 0.54 -4.32 5.67
CA LEU A 82 -0.08 -4.22 4.33
C LEU A 82 0.62 -3.23 3.40
N PHE A 83 1.31 -2.25 3.96
CA PHE A 83 2.15 -1.35 3.19
C PHE A 83 3.60 -1.80 3.25
N PRO A 84 4.34 -1.71 2.13
CA PRO A 84 5.79 -1.78 2.20
C PRO A 84 6.29 -0.81 3.27
N ARG A 85 7.32 -1.19 4.03
CA ARG A 85 7.98 -0.27 4.96
C ARG A 85 8.69 0.83 4.15
N TYR A 86 7.93 1.84 3.77
CA TYR A 86 8.47 3.04 3.17
C TYR A 86 9.35 3.71 4.22
N SER A 87 10.61 3.96 3.85
CA SER A 87 11.52 4.72 4.70
C SER A 87 11.07 6.18 4.77
N GLU A 88 11.50 6.89 5.81
CA GLU A 88 11.31 8.34 5.92
C GLU A 88 11.85 9.07 4.68
N SER A 89 13.02 8.65 4.17
CA SER A 89 13.60 9.19 2.93
C SER A 89 12.67 9.01 1.72
N TRP A 90 11.97 7.89 1.63
CA TRP A 90 11.02 7.67 0.54
C TRP A 90 9.85 8.66 0.61
N PHE A 91 9.32 8.93 1.80
CA PHE A 91 8.27 9.95 2.00
C PHE A 91 8.76 11.34 1.64
N GLN A 92 9.98 11.71 2.06
CA GLN A 92 10.59 13.01 1.73
C GLN A 92 10.70 13.20 0.22
N ASP A 93 11.11 12.16 -0.53
CA ASP A 93 11.15 12.19 -1.98
C ASP A 93 9.76 12.42 -2.58
N ARG A 94 8.72 11.72 -2.08
CA ARG A 94 7.34 11.88 -2.58
C ARG A 94 6.78 13.28 -2.30
N TYR A 95 7.01 13.82 -1.11
CA TYR A 95 6.60 15.17 -0.75
C TYR A 95 7.32 16.24 -1.59
N SER A 96 8.60 16.01 -1.90
CA SER A 96 9.36 16.88 -2.79
C SER A 96 8.82 16.88 -4.23
N GLU A 97 8.51 15.72 -4.79
CA GLU A 97 7.86 15.61 -6.12
C GLU A 97 6.48 16.32 -6.13
N LEU A 98 5.70 16.16 -5.07
CA LEU A 98 4.39 16.81 -4.94
C LEU A 98 4.51 18.34 -4.91
N LYS A 99 5.47 18.87 -4.15
CA LYS A 99 5.75 20.31 -4.08
C LYS A 99 6.24 20.86 -5.41
N GLN A 100 7.01 20.08 -6.18
CA GLN A 100 7.44 20.48 -7.52
C GLN A 100 6.27 20.57 -8.49
N ALA A 101 5.33 19.61 -8.45
CA ALA A 101 4.16 19.59 -9.31
C ALA A 101 3.08 20.64 -8.95
N GLN A 102 3.19 21.28 -7.78
CA GLN A 102 2.35 22.40 -7.34
C GLN A 102 2.81 23.78 -7.85
N LYS A 103 4.04 23.87 -8.35
CA LYS A 103 4.59 25.11 -8.92
C LYS A 103 4.12 25.30 -10.36
#